data_AF-A0A0Q7Z6J5-F1
#
_entry.id   AF-A0A0Q7Z6J5-F1
#
_cell.length_a   1.000
_cell.length_b   1.000
_cell.length_c   1.000
_cell.angle_alpha   90.00
_cell.angle_beta   90.00
_cell.angle_gamma   90.00
#
_symmetry.space_group_name_H-M   'P 1'
#
loop_
_entity.id
_entity.type
_entity.pdbx_description
1 polymer ?
#
loop_
_entity_poly.entity_id
_entity_poly.type
_entity_poly.pdbx_seq_one_letter_code
_entity_poly.pdbx_strand_id
1 'polypeptide(L)'
;MRVHLGSDHAGLELKDHLLNWLVEAGHEVVDHGPFVYDALDDYPVFCLRAAEGVAAERAEGQDSLGVVIGGSGNGEQIAANKVKGVRSALVWSEETAVLAREHNDANVISVGGRMHTVEEMTRFVEVFLATPFTDEERHVRRIGQLSTYEIDGELPPLPESALRGPADA
;
A
#
# COMPACT_ATOMS: atom_id res chain seq x y z
N MET A 1 13.50 -6.02 -7.35
CA MET A 1 13.03 -4.77 -6.70
C MET A 1 13.16 -4.89 -5.19
N ARG A 2 13.22 -3.76 -4.49
CA ARG A 2 13.23 -3.72 -3.03
C ARG A 2 11.81 -3.73 -2.49
N VAL A 3 11.56 -4.48 -1.41
CA VAL A 3 10.25 -4.62 -0.78
C VAL A 3 10.35 -4.33 0.72
N HIS A 4 9.63 -3.31 1.18
CA HIS A 4 9.56 -2.94 2.59
C HIS A 4 8.39 -3.64 3.27
N LEU A 5 8.65 -4.35 4.37
CA LEU A 5 7.63 -5.02 5.15
C LEU A 5 7.47 -4.36 6.52
N GLY A 6 6.22 -4.21 6.96
CA GLY A 6 5.91 -3.84 8.35
C GLY A 6 4.63 -4.51 8.80
N SER A 7 4.54 -4.94 10.05
CA SER A 7 3.30 -5.51 10.58
C SER A 7 3.03 -5.10 12.03
N ASP A 8 2.00 -5.65 12.65
CA ASP A 8 1.91 -5.79 14.11
C ASP A 8 1.99 -7.29 14.48
N HIS A 9 1.74 -7.61 15.75
CA HIS A 9 1.65 -8.98 16.24
C HIS A 9 0.61 -9.84 15.50
N ALA A 10 -0.47 -9.25 14.98
CA ALA A 10 -1.50 -9.97 14.25
C ALA A 10 -1.05 -10.36 12.84
N GLY A 11 -0.06 -9.65 12.29
CA GLY A 11 0.54 -9.91 10.99
C GLY A 11 1.89 -10.63 11.01
N LEU A 12 2.49 -10.86 12.18
CA LEU A 12 3.88 -11.33 12.32
C LEU A 12 4.15 -12.65 11.58
N GLU A 13 3.31 -13.67 11.75
CA GLU A 13 3.51 -14.97 11.09
C GLU A 13 3.48 -14.85 9.56
N LEU A 14 2.56 -14.04 9.02
CA LEU A 14 2.49 -13.79 7.59
C LEU A 14 3.68 -12.97 7.10
N LYS A 15 4.13 -11.96 7.87
CA LYS A 15 5.32 -11.18 7.54
C LYS A 15 6.55 -12.07 7.41
N ASP A 16 6.77 -12.97 8.36
CA ASP A 16 7.92 -13.87 8.37
C ASP A 16 7.84 -14.89 7.22
N HIS A 17 6.63 -15.37 6.88
CA HIS A 17 6.41 -16.17 5.69
C HIS A 17 6.78 -15.39 4.41
N LEU A 18 6.24 -14.18 4.24
CA LEU A 18 6.49 -13.33 3.08
C LEU A 18 7.96 -12.92 2.96
N LEU A 19 8.66 -12.70 4.07
CA LEU A 19 10.09 -12.39 4.07
C LEU A 19 10.88 -13.52 3.37
N ASN A 20 10.63 -14.77 3.76
CA ASN A 20 11.29 -15.92 3.13
C ASN A 20 10.89 -16.06 1.66
N TRP A 21 9.60 -16.01 1.37
CA TRP A 21 9.09 -16.13 0.00
C TRP A 21 9.65 -15.06 -0.94
N LEU A 22 9.71 -13.80 -0.49
CA LEU A 22 10.25 -12.69 -1.29
C LEU A 22 11.74 -12.86 -1.60
N VAL A 23 12.53 -13.34 -0.64
CA VAL A 23 13.95 -13.65 -0.85
C VAL A 23 14.10 -14.77 -1.87
N GLU A 24 13.31 -15.85 -1.75
CA GLU A 24 13.30 -16.95 -2.72
C GLU A 24 12.88 -16.50 -4.12
N ALA A 25 11.94 -15.54 -4.20
CA ALA A 25 11.51 -14.92 -5.45
C ALA A 25 12.50 -13.87 -6.01
N GLY A 26 13.64 -13.65 -5.35
CA GLY A 26 14.72 -12.79 -5.83
C GLY A 26 14.55 -11.29 -5.54
N HIS A 27 13.69 -10.94 -4.59
CA HIS A 27 13.54 -9.57 -4.10
C HIS A 27 14.54 -9.24 -2.99
N GLU A 28 14.88 -7.97 -2.86
CA GLU A 28 15.60 -7.45 -1.68
C GLU A 28 14.58 -7.01 -0.64
N VAL A 29 14.62 -7.56 0.57
CA VAL A 29 13.58 -7.33 1.59
C VAL A 29 14.13 -6.50 2.74
N VAL A 30 13.36 -5.50 3.17
CA VAL A 30 13.65 -4.71 4.38
C VAL A 30 12.53 -4.93 5.39
N ASP A 31 12.83 -5.61 6.49
CA ASP A 31 11.89 -5.84 7.59
C ASP A 31 11.96 -4.68 8.60
N HIS A 32 10.85 -3.95 8.74
CA HIS A 32 10.71 -2.85 9.70
C HIS A 32 10.13 -3.29 11.04
N GLY A 33 9.84 -4.58 11.20
CA GLY A 33 9.31 -5.19 12.39
C GLY A 33 7.79 -5.33 12.40
N PRO A 34 7.22 -5.86 13.51
CA PRO A 34 7.94 -6.36 14.69
C PRO A 34 8.82 -7.57 14.37
N PHE A 35 9.89 -7.74 15.13
CA PHE A 35 10.83 -8.87 14.96
C PHE A 35 10.55 -10.05 15.89
N VAL A 36 9.67 -9.84 16.86
CA VAL A 36 9.24 -10.81 17.87
C VAL A 36 7.77 -10.58 18.17
N TYR A 37 7.08 -11.61 18.63
CA TYR A 37 5.68 -11.50 18.99
C TYR A 37 5.51 -10.71 20.31
N ASP A 38 4.73 -9.64 20.27
CA ASP A 38 4.21 -8.93 21.44
C ASP A 38 2.73 -8.63 21.23
N ALA A 39 1.85 -9.34 21.94
CA ALA A 39 0.39 -9.23 21.77
C ALA A 39 -0.17 -7.82 22.05
N LEU A 40 0.63 -6.90 22.59
CA LEU A 40 0.25 -5.52 22.90
C LEU A 40 0.94 -4.49 22.00
N ASP A 41 1.68 -4.91 20.98
CA ASP A 41 2.33 -3.96 20.07
C ASP A 41 1.33 -3.19 19.19
N ASP A 42 1.81 -2.06 18.66
CA ASP A 42 1.00 -1.09 17.92
C ASP A 42 1.47 -0.97 16.46
N TYR A 43 0.59 -1.36 15.52
CA TYR A 43 0.86 -1.35 14.07
C TYR A 43 1.43 -0.04 13.49
N PRO A 44 1.07 1.20 13.95
CA PRO A 44 1.54 2.42 13.28
C PRO A 44 3.07 2.55 13.26
N VAL A 45 3.73 2.08 14.32
CA VAL A 45 5.20 2.19 14.46
C VAL A 45 5.91 1.52 13.30
N PHE A 46 5.42 0.36 12.86
CA PHE A 46 6.04 -0.45 11.83
C PHE A 46 5.55 -0.04 10.43
N CYS A 47 4.25 0.20 10.29
CA CYS A 47 3.65 0.59 9.01
C CYS A 47 4.21 1.93 8.49
N LEU A 48 4.39 2.91 9.37
CA LEU A 48 4.96 4.22 9.00
C LEU A 48 6.42 4.07 8.54
N ARG A 49 7.22 3.22 9.18
CA ARG A 49 8.63 3.00 8.79
C ARG A 49 8.76 2.31 7.45
N ALA A 50 7.94 1.30 7.19
CA ALA A 50 7.89 0.64 5.89
C ALA A 50 7.50 1.64 4.79
N ALA A 51 6.45 2.43 5.03
CA ALA A 51 5.95 3.45 4.10
C ALA A 51 6.97 4.58 3.85
N GLU A 52 7.63 5.09 4.88
CA GLU A 52 8.72 6.09 4.76
C GLU A 52 9.89 5.56 3.93
N GLY A 53 10.28 4.30 4.15
CA GLY A 53 11.33 3.67 3.35
C GLY A 53 11.01 3.61 1.86
N VAL A 54 9.78 3.21 1.52
CA VAL A 54 9.30 3.22 0.14
C VAL A 54 9.28 4.63 -0.45
N ALA A 55 8.76 5.61 0.29
CA ALA A 55 8.66 6.99 -0.17
C ALA A 55 10.05 7.59 -0.45
N ALA A 56 11.00 7.40 0.46
CA ALA A 56 12.36 7.88 0.34
C ALA A 56 13.07 7.30 -0.89
N GLU A 57 13.01 5.98 -1.08
CA GLU A 57 13.68 5.32 -2.19
C GLU A 57 13.08 5.68 -3.55
N ARG A 58 11.74 5.77 -3.63
CA ARG A 58 11.09 6.20 -4.87
C ARG A 58 11.40 7.65 -5.22
N ALA A 59 11.57 8.53 -4.23
CA ALA A 59 12.01 9.91 -4.46
C ALA A 59 13.43 9.98 -5.07
N GLU A 60 14.26 8.97 -4.82
CA GLU A 60 15.58 8.81 -5.44
C GLU A 60 15.54 8.06 -6.79
N GLY A 61 14.35 7.72 -7.29
CA GLY A 61 14.17 7.00 -8.55
C GLY A 61 14.43 5.50 -8.47
N GLN A 62 14.48 4.93 -7.26
CA GLN A 62 14.65 3.49 -7.06
C GLN A 62 13.32 2.75 -7.17
N ASP A 63 13.38 1.51 -7.66
CA ASP A 63 12.22 0.62 -7.76
C ASP A 63 11.97 -0.08 -6.41
N SER A 64 11.07 0.52 -5.64
CA SER A 64 10.69 0.09 -4.28
C SER A 64 9.17 0.07 -4.11
N LEU A 65 8.70 -0.96 -3.42
CA LEU A 65 7.31 -1.18 -3.04
C LEU A 65 7.19 -1.62 -1.57
N GLY A 66 6.02 -1.49 -0.97
CA GLY A 66 5.77 -1.88 0.42
C GLY A 66 4.59 -2.81 0.62
N VAL A 67 4.66 -3.65 1.65
CA VAL A 67 3.54 -4.47 2.14
C VAL A 67 3.42 -4.27 3.64
N VAL A 68 2.26 -3.79 4.10
CA VAL A 68 1.96 -3.64 5.53
C VAL A 68 0.85 -4.59 5.98
N ILE A 69 1.02 -5.22 7.13
CA ILE A 69 0.21 -6.39 7.50
C ILE A 69 -0.32 -6.23 8.92
N GLY A 70 -1.59 -6.54 9.12
CA GLY A 70 -2.13 -6.66 10.48
C GLY A 70 -3.34 -7.57 10.49
N GLY A 71 -4.19 -7.46 11.50
CA GLY A 71 -5.37 -8.33 11.60
C GLY A 71 -6.31 -8.20 10.39
N SER A 72 -6.67 -6.97 10.04
CA SER A 72 -7.56 -6.66 8.90
C SER A 72 -6.88 -5.96 7.73
N GLY A 73 -5.72 -5.33 7.96
CA GLY A 73 -5.05 -4.49 6.98
C GLY A 73 -5.57 -3.04 6.92
N ASN A 74 -6.74 -2.73 7.51
CA ASN A 74 -7.30 -1.38 7.45
C ASN A 74 -6.49 -0.38 8.27
N GLY A 75 -6.15 -0.70 9.52
CA GLY A 75 -5.37 0.21 10.36
C GLY A 75 -4.00 0.50 9.73
N GLU A 76 -3.41 -0.54 9.16
CA GLU A 76 -2.09 -0.53 8.57
C GLU A 76 -2.04 0.35 7.32
N GLN A 77 -2.99 0.21 6.38
CA GLN A 77 -3.06 1.10 5.24
C GLN A 77 -3.47 2.53 5.60
N ILE A 78 -4.31 2.73 6.64
CA ILE A 78 -4.64 4.09 7.13
C ILE A 78 -3.37 4.77 7.63
N ALA A 79 -2.53 4.07 8.40
CA ALA A 79 -1.26 4.60 8.89
C ALA A 79 -0.29 4.88 7.74
N ALA A 80 -0.09 3.91 6.83
CA ALA A 80 0.81 4.06 5.70
C ALA A 80 0.43 5.25 4.80
N ASN A 81 -0.86 5.48 4.55
CA ASN A 81 -1.35 6.63 3.77
C ASN A 81 -1.15 8.00 4.46
N LYS A 82 -0.65 8.05 5.70
CA LYS A 82 -0.24 9.32 6.34
C LYS A 82 1.17 9.75 5.96
N VAL A 83 1.96 8.86 5.36
CA VAL A 83 3.31 9.18 4.89
C VAL A 83 3.20 9.88 3.54
N LYS A 84 3.88 11.03 3.43
CA LYS A 84 3.86 11.84 2.21
C LYS A 84 4.38 11.05 1.02
N GLY A 85 3.66 11.07 -0.10
CA GLY A 85 4.02 10.38 -1.33
C GLY A 85 3.64 8.89 -1.34
N VAL A 86 2.97 8.39 -0.29
CA VAL A 86 2.50 7.01 -0.22
C VAL A 86 1.05 6.91 -0.67
N ARG A 87 0.78 5.89 -1.47
CA ARG A 87 -0.56 5.45 -1.84
C ARG A 87 -0.67 3.99 -1.45
N SER A 88 -1.29 3.73 -0.30
CA SER A 88 -1.49 2.40 0.25
C SER A 88 -2.89 1.88 -0.03
N ALA A 89 -3.01 0.81 -0.81
CA ALA A 89 -4.29 0.15 -1.07
C ALA A 89 -4.52 -1.03 -0.11
N LEU A 90 -5.77 -1.27 0.32
CA LEU A 90 -6.14 -2.53 0.98
C LEU A 90 -6.39 -3.59 -0.10
N VAL A 91 -5.71 -4.72 -0.01
CA VAL A 91 -5.81 -5.83 -0.96
C VAL A 91 -6.43 -7.05 -0.26
N TRP A 92 -7.50 -7.57 -0.87
CA TRP A 92 -8.29 -8.70 -0.34
C TRP A 92 -8.69 -9.69 -1.46
N SER A 93 -8.12 -9.51 -2.65
CA SER A 93 -8.28 -10.39 -3.82
C SER A 93 -7.17 -10.12 -4.83
N GLU A 94 -6.93 -11.06 -5.76
CA GLU A 94 -6.02 -10.82 -6.90
C GLU A 94 -6.46 -9.61 -7.74
N GLU A 95 -7.77 -9.44 -7.94
CA GLU A 95 -8.32 -8.29 -8.68
C GLU A 95 -7.96 -6.96 -8.01
N THR A 96 -8.10 -6.86 -6.68
CA THR A 96 -7.74 -5.64 -5.96
C THR A 96 -6.24 -5.39 -5.93
N ALA A 97 -5.41 -6.44 -5.97
CA ALA A 97 -3.96 -6.33 -6.13
C ALA A 97 -3.58 -5.73 -7.50
N VAL A 98 -4.22 -6.22 -8.58
CA VAL A 98 -4.04 -5.67 -9.93
C VAL A 98 -4.46 -4.21 -9.98
N LEU A 99 -5.70 -3.90 -9.55
CA LEU A 99 -6.25 -2.55 -9.60
C LEU A 99 -5.47 -1.56 -8.71
N ALA A 100 -4.87 -2.03 -7.61
CA ALA A 100 -3.98 -1.21 -6.78
C ALA A 100 -2.80 -0.67 -7.61
N ARG A 101 -2.15 -1.52 -8.41
CA ARG A 101 -1.08 -1.07 -9.31
C ARG A 101 -1.63 -0.32 -10.51
N GLU A 102 -2.49 -0.94 -11.30
CA GLU A 102 -2.91 -0.44 -12.62
C GLU A 102 -3.60 0.93 -12.56
N HIS A 103 -4.45 1.16 -11.56
CA HIS A 103 -5.29 2.35 -11.49
C HIS A 103 -4.80 3.41 -10.52
N ASN A 104 -4.13 3.00 -9.44
CA ASN A 104 -3.77 3.89 -8.34
C ASN A 104 -2.26 4.14 -8.26
N ASP A 105 -1.46 3.43 -9.07
CA ASP A 105 -0.01 3.33 -8.90
C ASP A 105 0.35 3.19 -7.42
N ALA A 106 -0.35 2.31 -6.70
CA ALA A 106 -0.14 2.11 -5.28
C ALA A 106 1.29 1.62 -5.07
N ASN A 107 2.07 2.34 -4.26
CA ASN A 107 3.45 1.97 -3.94
C ASN A 107 3.53 1.17 -2.64
N VAL A 108 2.43 1.11 -1.89
CA VAL A 108 2.27 0.24 -0.73
C VAL A 108 0.94 -0.52 -0.87
N ILE A 109 0.88 -1.75 -0.41
CA ILE A 109 -0.39 -2.43 -0.14
C ILE A 109 -0.49 -2.84 1.31
N SER A 110 -1.71 -3.07 1.76
CA SER A 110 -1.97 -3.79 3.00
C SER A 110 -2.75 -5.06 2.78
N VAL A 111 -2.42 -6.08 3.58
CA VAL A 111 -3.10 -7.38 3.60
C VAL A 111 -3.52 -7.70 5.03
N GLY A 112 -4.75 -8.21 5.18
CA GLY A 112 -5.28 -8.65 6.48
C GLY A 112 -4.94 -10.10 6.77
N GLY A 113 -3.98 -10.33 7.68
CA GLY A 113 -3.48 -11.65 8.05
C GLY A 113 -4.52 -12.62 8.62
N ARG A 114 -5.68 -12.13 9.07
CA ARG A 114 -6.79 -12.94 9.60
C ARG A 114 -7.93 -13.17 8.59
N MET A 115 -7.80 -12.65 7.37
CA MET A 115 -8.91 -12.57 6.42
C MET A 115 -8.88 -13.66 5.34
N HIS A 116 -7.72 -14.25 5.10
CA HIS A 116 -7.46 -15.15 3.97
C HIS A 116 -6.46 -16.24 4.38
N THR A 117 -6.26 -17.25 3.54
CA THR A 117 -5.17 -18.20 3.77
C THR A 117 -3.81 -17.58 3.44
N VAL A 118 -2.73 -18.14 3.98
CA VAL A 118 -1.37 -17.66 3.70
C VAL A 118 -1.07 -17.73 2.20
N GLU A 119 -1.52 -18.80 1.53
CA GLU A 119 -1.32 -18.98 0.08
C GLU A 119 -2.04 -17.90 -0.74
N GLU A 120 -3.29 -17.56 -0.38
CA GLU A 120 -4.03 -16.47 -1.02
C GLU A 120 -3.32 -15.13 -0.82
N MET A 121 -2.88 -14.84 0.41
CA MET A 121 -2.20 -13.58 0.72
C MET A 121 -0.84 -13.44 0.04
N THR A 122 -0.06 -14.53 -0.04
CA THR A 122 1.18 -14.57 -0.81
C THR A 122 0.90 -14.34 -2.29
N ARG A 123 -0.18 -14.93 -2.83
CA ARG A 123 -0.60 -14.69 -4.20
C ARG A 123 -1.00 -13.23 -4.45
N PHE A 124 -1.67 -12.58 -3.50
CA PHE A 124 -2.01 -11.15 -3.62
C PHE A 124 -0.76 -10.28 -3.69
N VAL A 125 0.23 -10.55 -2.85
CA VAL A 125 1.52 -9.85 -2.85
C VAL A 125 2.26 -10.09 -4.16
N GLU A 126 2.31 -11.34 -4.64
CA GLU A 126 2.91 -11.68 -5.93
C GLU A 126 2.29 -10.88 -7.08
N VAL A 127 0.96 -10.88 -7.18
CA VAL A 127 0.23 -10.16 -8.21
C VAL A 127 0.52 -8.65 -8.13
N PHE A 128 0.51 -8.07 -6.93
CA PHE A 128 0.84 -6.66 -6.74
C PHE A 128 2.26 -6.32 -7.21
N LEU A 129 3.26 -7.13 -6.85
CA LEU A 129 4.66 -6.86 -7.22
C LEU A 129 4.91 -7.06 -8.72
N ALA A 130 4.19 -7.99 -9.36
CA ALA A 130 4.33 -8.27 -10.78
C ALA A 130 3.54 -7.31 -11.69
N THR A 131 2.53 -6.60 -11.16
CA THR A 131 1.65 -5.77 -11.97
C THR A 131 2.23 -4.37 -12.19
N PRO A 132 2.47 -3.94 -13.45
CA PRO A 132 2.91 -2.59 -13.75
C PRO A 132 1.77 -1.57 -13.62
N PHE A 133 2.12 -0.30 -13.44
CA PHE A 133 1.17 0.78 -13.61
C PHE A 133 0.84 0.97 -15.10
N THR A 134 -0.40 1.35 -15.42
CA THR A 134 -0.87 1.43 -16.82
C THR A 134 -0.52 2.72 -17.54
N ASP A 135 -0.13 3.77 -16.80
CA ASP A 135 0.13 5.12 -17.32
C ASP A 135 -1.06 5.77 -18.07
N GLU A 136 -2.29 5.25 -17.94
CA GLU A 136 -3.41 5.88 -18.62
C GLU A 136 -3.69 7.29 -18.07
N GLU A 137 -3.92 8.24 -18.97
CA GLU A 137 -4.04 9.67 -18.65
C GLU A 137 -5.05 9.95 -17.53
N ARG A 138 -6.17 9.21 -17.49
CA ARG A 138 -7.17 9.36 -16.42
C ARG A 138 -6.63 9.01 -15.04
N HIS A 139 -5.75 8.02 -14.93
CA HIS A 139 -5.17 7.55 -13.67
C HIS A 139 -4.07 8.53 -13.23
N VAL A 140 -3.18 8.89 -14.16
CA VAL A 140 -2.14 9.92 -13.94
C VAL A 140 -2.76 11.23 -13.45
N ARG A 141 -3.84 11.70 -14.10
CA ARG A 141 -4.54 12.94 -13.70
C ARG A 141 -5.10 12.85 -12.28
N ARG A 142 -5.72 11.74 -11.90
CA ARG A 142 -6.32 11.53 -10.56
C ARG A 142 -5.24 11.48 -9.48
N ILE A 143 -4.14 10.77 -9.75
CA ILE A 143 -2.97 10.74 -8.86
C ILE A 143 -2.39 12.14 -8.70
N GLY A 144 -2.28 12.90 -9.80
CA GLY A 144 -1.85 14.31 -9.76
C GLY A 144 -2.72 15.18 -8.86
N GLN A 145 -4.04 15.05 -8.92
CA GLN A 145 -4.96 15.76 -8.01
C GLN A 145 -4.71 15.41 -6.55
N LEU A 146 -4.51 14.13 -6.24
CA LEU A 146 -4.20 13.67 -4.89
C LEU A 146 -2.86 14.22 -4.39
N SER A 147 -1.82 14.16 -5.23
CA SER A 147 -0.49 14.69 -4.91
C SER A 147 -0.51 16.19 -4.67
N THR A 148 -1.27 16.97 -5.46
CA THR A 148 -1.44 18.41 -5.22
C THR A 148 -2.06 18.65 -3.86
N TYR A 149 -3.21 18.02 -3.57
CA TYR A 149 -3.90 18.16 -2.27
C TYR A 149 -3.00 17.74 -1.09
N GLU A 150 -2.18 16.70 -1.24
CA GLU A 150 -1.23 16.29 -0.22
C GLU A 150 -0.17 17.36 0.10
N ILE A 151 0.19 18.20 -0.89
CA ILE A 151 1.21 19.24 -0.75
C ILE A 151 0.65 20.52 -0.14
N ASP A 152 -0.50 20.98 -0.63
CA ASP A 152 -1.04 22.31 -0.30
C ASP A 152 -2.34 22.29 0.52
N GLY A 153 -3.03 21.16 0.59
CA GLY A 153 -4.33 21.03 1.24
C GLY A 153 -5.50 21.66 0.48
N GLU A 154 -5.28 22.14 -0.75
CA GLU A 154 -6.31 22.77 -1.56
C GLU A 154 -7.16 21.71 -2.28
N LEU A 155 -8.48 21.83 -2.14
CA LEU A 155 -9.42 20.92 -2.80
C LEU A 155 -9.41 21.17 -4.32
N PRO A 156 -9.36 20.12 -5.16
CA PRO A 156 -9.57 20.29 -6.59
C PRO A 156 -10.98 20.85 -6.85
N PRO A 157 -11.16 21.71 -7.86
CA PRO A 157 -12.45 22.33 -8.13
C PRO A 157 -13.51 21.26 -8.48
N LEU A 158 -14.76 21.50 -8.09
CA LEU A 158 -15.87 20.65 -8.48
C LEU A 158 -16.03 20.66 -10.01
N PRO A 159 -16.26 19.50 -10.65
CA PRO A 159 -16.59 19.46 -12.07
C PRO A 159 -17.99 20.03 -12.32
N GLU A 160 -18.30 20.42 -13.57
CA GLU A 160 -19.62 20.95 -13.93
C GLU A 160 -20.76 19.99 -13.55
N SER A 161 -20.53 18.68 -13.62
CA SER A 161 -21.48 17.64 -13.21
C SER A 161 -21.84 17.67 -11.72
N ALA A 162 -21.05 18.33 -10.87
CA ALA A 162 -21.30 18.48 -9.45
C ALA A 162 -21.80 19.89 -9.07
N LEU A 163 -21.90 20.82 -10.03
CA LEU A 163 -22.34 22.20 -9.80
C LEU A 163 -23.85 22.39 -9.98
N ARG A 164 -24.55 21.47 -10.65
CA ARG A 164 -26.01 21.49 -10.80
C ARG A 164 -26.62 20.36 -9.99
N GLY A 165 -27.32 20.72 -8.92
CA GLY A 165 -28.01 19.74 -8.07
C GLY A 165 -29.33 19.28 -8.69
N PRO A 166 -29.98 18.25 -8.13
CA PRO A 166 -31.29 17.78 -8.60
C PRO A 166 -32.42 18.82 -8.52
N ALA A 167 -32.17 20.00 -7.94
CA ALA A 167 -33.13 21.11 -7.89
C ALA A 167 -33.15 21.98 -9.16
N ASP A 168 -32.17 21.81 -10.07
CA ASP A 168 -32.03 22.57 -11.32
C ASP A 168 -32.39 21.76 -12.58
N ALA A 169 -33.04 20.60 -12.41
CA ALA A 169 -33.47 19.69 -13.48
C ALA A 169 -34.99 19.73 -13.70
#